data_AF-A0A959N0G0-F1
#
_entry.id   AF-A0A959N0G0-F1
#
_cell.length_a   1.000
_cell.length_b   1.000
_cell.length_c   1.000
_cell.angle_alpha   90.00
_cell.angle_beta   90.00
_cell.angle_gamma   90.00
#
_symmetry.space_group_name_H-M   'P 1'
#
loop_
_entity.id
_entity.type
_entity.pdbx_description
1 polymer ?
#
loop_
_entity_poly.entity_id
_entity_poly.type
_entity_poly.pdbx_seq_one_letter_code
_entity_poly.pdbx_strand_id
1 'polypeptide(L)'
;MNKNKFYIKLTSGIFYLSILLFIIAFNFSDNGNGGWQLQNLPFLNDRPLRDMTFTDSLTGYGITKGGNNGDSDYIIKTYNGGDNWSILNSFYAELNHIKFINSNTGYICGGDRLGHGLFLKTTKWRCKLESN
;
A
#
# COMPACT_ATOMS: atom_id res chain seq x y z
N MET A 1 -21.48 19.86 -48.27
CA MET A 1 -20.18 19.70 -47.56
C MET A 1 -19.34 18.69 -48.34
N ASN A 2 -18.13 19.03 -48.79
CA ASN A 2 -17.33 18.18 -49.68
C ASN A 2 -16.89 16.90 -48.93
N LYS A 3 -17.36 15.73 -49.37
CA LYS A 3 -17.06 14.42 -48.75
C LYS A 3 -15.56 14.22 -48.54
N ASN A 4 -14.72 14.69 -49.48
CA ASN A 4 -13.26 14.60 -49.38
C ASN A 4 -12.70 15.39 -48.19
N LYS A 5 -13.27 16.56 -47.90
CA LYS A 5 -12.86 17.40 -46.75
C LYS A 5 -13.26 16.76 -45.42
N PHE A 6 -14.32 15.95 -45.40
CA PHE A 6 -14.74 15.18 -44.24
C PHE A 6 -13.81 13.97 -44.00
N TYR A 7 -13.49 13.19 -45.05
CA TYR A 7 -12.58 12.05 -44.93
C TYR A 7 -11.18 12.47 -44.46
N ILE A 8 -10.62 13.56 -44.98
CA ILE A 8 -9.30 14.06 -44.56
C ILE A 8 -9.30 14.42 -43.07
N LYS A 9 -10.35 15.10 -42.58
CA LYS A 9 -10.47 15.43 -41.15
C LYS A 9 -10.59 14.18 -40.28
N LEU A 10 -11.33 13.18 -40.75
CA LEU A 10 -11.53 11.92 -40.03
C LEU A 10 -10.22 11.11 -39.94
N THR A 11 -9.47 10.99 -41.04
CA THR A 11 -8.18 10.26 -41.05
C THR A 11 -7.13 10.96 -40.20
N SER A 12 -7.07 12.30 -40.25
CA SER A 12 -6.19 13.07 -39.35
C SER A 12 -6.60 12.89 -37.88
N GLY A 13 -7.90 12.88 -37.57
CA GLY A 13 -8.40 12.60 -36.22
C GLY A 13 -7.99 11.21 -35.70
N ILE A 14 -8.12 10.18 -36.54
CA ILE A 14 -7.68 8.81 -36.20
C ILE A 14 -6.16 8.75 -36.01
N PHE A 15 -5.39 9.47 -36.82
CA PHE A 15 -3.93 9.55 -36.68
C PHE A 15 -3.52 10.20 -35.35
N TYR A 16 -4.09 11.36 -35.00
CA TYR A 16 -3.83 12.00 -33.71
C TYR A 16 -4.31 11.16 -32.52
N LEU A 17 -5.45 10.47 -32.65
CA LEU A 17 -5.94 9.55 -31.63
C LEU A 17 -4.99 8.36 -31.45
N SER A 18 -4.44 7.81 -32.54
CA SER A 18 -3.46 6.73 -32.49
C SER A 18 -2.15 7.17 -31.83
N ILE A 19 -1.68 8.40 -32.10
CA ILE A 19 -0.53 8.99 -31.42
C ILE A 19 -0.81 9.19 -29.93
N LEU A 20 -2.00 9.69 -29.59
CA LEU A 20 -2.41 9.87 -28.19
C LEU A 20 -2.45 8.53 -27.43
N LEU A 21 -3.02 7.50 -28.05
CA LEU A 21 -3.06 6.14 -27.49
C LEU A 21 -1.65 5.54 -27.36
N PHE A 22 -0.77 5.78 -28.34
CA PHE A 22 0.63 5.35 -28.29
C PHE A 22 1.39 6.04 -27.15
N ILE A 23 1.23 7.35 -26.98
CA ILE A 23 1.85 8.08 -25.87
C ILE A 23 1.37 7.54 -24.53
N ILE A 24 0.07 7.31 -24.34
CA ILE A 24 -0.47 6.75 -23.09
C ILE A 24 0.10 5.34 -22.83
N ALA A 25 0.20 4.50 -23.86
CA ALA A 25 0.76 3.15 -23.75
C ALA A 25 2.27 3.13 -23.44
N PHE A 26 3.03 4.15 -23.84
CA PHE A 26 4.47 4.25 -23.55
C PHE A 26 4.80 4.97 -22.24
N ASN A 27 3.80 5.57 -21.58
CA ASN A 27 3.95 6.17 -20.25
C ASN A 27 3.66 5.21 -19.10
N PHE A 28 3.46 3.92 -19.37
CA PHE A 28 3.65 2.92 -18.32
C PHE A 28 5.15 2.88 -18.01
N SER A 29 5.55 3.72 -17.05
CA SER A 29 6.78 3.49 -16.29
C SER A 29 6.59 2.13 -15.63
N ASP A 30 6.98 1.06 -16.32
CA ASP A 30 7.55 -0.04 -15.59
C ASP A 30 8.72 0.61 -14.86
N ASN A 31 8.66 0.70 -13.54
CA ASN A 31 9.76 1.19 -12.71
C ASN A 31 10.93 0.17 -12.78
N GLY A 32 11.21 -0.35 -13.98
CA GLY A 32 12.13 -1.40 -14.37
C GLY A 32 13.58 -0.95 -14.33
N ASN A 33 13.93 -0.09 -13.39
CA ASN A 33 15.27 -0.08 -12.86
C ASN A 33 15.36 -1.26 -11.89
N GLY A 34 15.42 -2.48 -12.43
CA GLY A 34 15.61 -3.69 -11.64
C GLY A 34 16.77 -3.48 -10.66
N GLY A 35 16.53 -3.72 -9.38
CA GLY A 35 17.52 -3.47 -8.33
C GLY A 35 16.89 -3.07 -7.00
N TRP A 36 17.74 -2.90 -5.99
CA TRP A 36 17.32 -2.43 -4.67
C TRP A 36 17.15 -0.91 -4.68
N GLN A 37 15.96 -0.44 -4.31
CA GLN A 37 15.66 0.98 -4.16
C GLN A 37 15.23 1.27 -2.72
N LEU A 38 15.74 2.37 -2.17
CA LEU A 38 15.31 2.84 -0.85
C LEU A 38 13.89 3.39 -0.96
N GLN A 39 12.99 2.86 -0.13
CA GLN A 39 11.59 3.29 -0.08
C GLN A 39 11.38 4.39 0.97
N ASN A 40 10.44 5.29 0.69
CA ASN A 40 10.09 6.35 1.63
C ASN A 40 9.12 5.82 2.69
N LEU A 41 9.56 5.88 3.95
CA LEU A 41 8.74 5.58 5.12
C LEU A 41 8.25 6.89 5.76
N PRO A 42 7.08 6.88 6.43
CA PRO A 42 6.68 8.00 7.26
C PRO A 42 7.67 8.16 8.43
N PHE A 43 7.62 9.29 9.15
CA PHE A 43 8.42 9.46 10.35
C PHE A 43 8.00 8.44 11.43
N LEU A 44 8.86 7.46 11.72
CA LEU A 44 8.57 6.36 12.66
C LEU A 44 9.13 6.60 14.08
N ASN A 45 9.68 7.79 14.36
CA ASN A 45 10.49 8.14 15.55
C ASN A 45 11.49 7.01 15.90
N ASP A 46 12.41 6.73 14.99
CA ASP A 46 13.50 5.75 15.16
C ASP A 46 13.05 4.30 15.46
N ARG A 47 11.78 3.98 15.17
CA ARG A 47 11.27 2.60 15.29
C ARG A 47 11.65 1.79 14.06
N PRO A 48 12.48 0.75 14.19
CA PRO A 48 12.79 -0.12 13.06
C PRO A 48 11.56 -0.92 12.64
N LEU A 49 11.48 -1.25 11.36
CA LEU A 49 10.55 -2.26 10.87
C LEU A 49 10.93 -3.63 11.44
N ARG A 50 9.93 -4.35 11.93
CA ARG A 50 10.12 -5.69 12.49
C ARG A 50 9.69 -6.78 11.51
N ASP A 51 8.56 -6.60 10.85
CA ASP A 51 8.01 -7.57 9.91
C ASP A 51 7.08 -6.87 8.90
N MET A 52 6.85 -7.49 7.74
CA MET A 52 5.96 -6.97 6.71
C MET A 52 5.34 -8.08 5.85
N THR A 53 4.18 -7.78 5.26
CA THR A 53 3.47 -8.69 4.37
C THR A 53 2.65 -7.93 3.35
N PHE A 54 2.55 -8.47 2.14
CA PHE A 54 1.66 -7.98 1.09
C PHE A 54 0.45 -8.89 0.94
N THR A 55 -0.73 -8.31 0.75
CA THR A 55 -1.97 -9.06 0.46
C THR A 55 -2.22 -9.24 -1.03
N ASP A 56 -1.65 -8.35 -1.83
CA ASP A 56 -1.65 -8.32 -3.28
C ASP A 56 -0.45 -7.49 -3.75
N SER A 57 -0.28 -7.28 -5.06
CA SER A 57 0.86 -6.55 -5.60
C SER A 57 0.89 -5.06 -5.23
N LEU A 58 -0.20 -4.49 -4.71
CA LEU A 58 -0.31 -3.07 -4.40
C LEU A 58 -0.43 -2.80 -2.89
N THR A 59 -1.12 -3.67 -2.16
CA THR A 59 -1.47 -3.47 -0.75
C THR A 59 -0.52 -4.23 0.15
N GLY A 60 0.23 -3.49 0.96
CA GLY A 60 1.18 -4.02 1.94
C GLY A 60 0.97 -3.47 3.33
N TYR A 61 1.40 -4.23 4.34
CA TYR A 61 1.36 -3.88 5.75
C TYR A 61 2.72 -4.15 6.37
N GLY A 62 3.17 -3.26 7.24
CA GLY A 62 4.40 -3.41 8.02
C GLY A 62 4.12 -3.15 9.49
N ILE A 63 4.90 -3.78 10.37
CA ILE A 63 4.89 -3.53 11.81
C ILE A 63 6.25 -3.02 12.24
N THR A 64 6.28 -2.11 13.22
CA THR A 64 7.52 -1.60 13.80
C THR A 64 7.76 -2.19 15.18
N LYS A 65 8.97 -1.98 15.71
CA LYS A 65 9.32 -2.24 17.10
C LYS A 65 9.55 -0.90 17.82
N GLY A 66 8.74 -0.62 18.83
CA GLY A 66 8.97 0.44 19.80
C GLY A 66 10.26 0.20 20.58
N GLY A 67 10.92 1.30 20.95
CA GLY A 67 12.11 1.24 21.81
C GLY A 67 11.78 0.77 23.23
N ASN A 68 12.83 0.62 24.04
CA ASN A 68 12.75 0.05 25.40
C ASN A 68 11.98 0.94 26.42
N ASN A 69 11.58 2.16 26.04
CA ASN A 69 11.11 3.20 26.96
C ASN A 69 9.59 3.36 27.04
N GLY A 70 8.83 2.35 26.67
CA GLY A 70 7.39 2.46 26.73
C GLY A 70 6.74 3.01 25.44
N ASP A 71 7.48 3.02 24.33
CA ASP A 71 7.01 3.49 23.03
C ASP A 71 6.04 2.52 22.34
N SER A 72 5.03 3.07 21.65
CA SER A 72 4.10 2.27 20.87
C SER A 72 4.73 1.69 19.60
N ASP A 73 4.32 0.49 19.21
CA ASP A 73 4.63 -0.09 17.90
C ASP A 73 3.61 0.45 16.88
N TYR A 74 4.04 0.65 15.64
CA TYR A 74 3.20 1.13 14.55
C TYR A 74 2.84 0.01 13.60
N ILE A 75 1.59 0.03 13.11
CA ILE A 75 1.21 -0.64 11.87
C ILE A 75 1.27 0.41 10.77
N ILE A 76 2.05 0.16 9.73
CA ILE A 76 2.09 0.98 8.52
C ILE A 76 1.43 0.25 7.36
N LYS A 77 0.94 1.01 6.38
CA LYS A 77 0.25 0.49 5.20
C LYS A 77 0.68 1.21 3.93
N THR A 78 0.75 0.45 2.84
CA THR A 78 0.86 0.96 1.46
C THR A 78 -0.32 0.47 0.63
N TYR A 79 -0.63 1.21 -0.44
CA TYR A 79 -1.63 0.87 -1.46
C TYR A 79 -1.07 1.01 -2.88
N ASN A 80 0.24 1.21 -3.01
CA ASN A 80 0.94 1.44 -4.27
C ASN A 80 2.24 0.63 -4.34
N GLY A 81 2.23 -0.62 -3.89
CA GLY A 81 3.34 -1.56 -4.08
C GLY A 81 4.56 -1.28 -3.19
N GLY A 82 4.44 -0.39 -2.22
CA GLY A 82 5.54 -0.01 -1.32
C GLY A 82 6.22 1.31 -1.66
N ASP A 83 5.80 2.00 -2.74
CA ASP A 83 6.34 3.31 -3.12
C ASP A 83 6.10 4.37 -2.03
N ASN A 84 4.93 4.32 -1.38
CA ASN A 84 4.59 5.18 -0.25
C ASN A 84 3.91 4.40 0.88
N TRP A 85 4.25 4.76 2.12
CA TRP A 85 3.68 4.18 3.33
C TRP A 85 3.06 5.25 4.23
N SER A 86 1.97 4.88 4.91
CA SER A 86 1.34 5.72 5.94
C SER A 86 1.16 4.94 7.23
N ILE A 87 1.23 5.62 8.38
CA ILE A 87 0.88 5.02 9.68
C ILE A 87 -0.62 4.73 9.67
N LEU A 88 -0.98 3.47 9.82
CA LEU A 88 -2.37 3.00 9.91
C LEU A 88 -2.85 3.03 11.36
N ASN A 89 -2.03 2.57 12.30
CA ASN A 89 -2.37 2.56 13.71
C ASN A 89 -1.13 2.48 14.62
N SER A 90 -1.31 2.75 15.91
CA SER A 90 -0.29 2.58 16.94
C SER A 90 -0.81 1.71 18.09
N PHE A 91 0.05 0.90 18.68
CA PHE A 91 -0.27 -0.01 19.77
C PHE A 91 0.78 0.09 20.87
N TYR A 92 0.34 0.25 22.12
CA TYR A 92 1.21 0.14 23.30
C TYR A 92 1.48 -1.33 23.66
N ALA A 93 1.96 -2.09 22.69
CA ALA A 93 2.31 -3.49 22.81
C ALA A 93 3.42 -3.82 21.81
N GLU A 94 4.18 -4.86 22.08
CA GLU A 94 5.15 -5.38 21.13
C GLU A 94 4.41 -6.15 20.04
N LEU A 95 4.59 -5.75 18.79
CA LEU A 95 4.12 -6.45 17.60
C LEU A 95 5.30 -7.24 17.05
N ASN A 96 5.21 -8.58 17.06
CA ASN A 96 6.32 -9.46 16.70
C ASN A 96 6.25 -9.96 15.27
N HIS A 97 5.07 -10.39 14.82
CA HIS A 97 4.86 -10.93 13.48
C HIS A 97 3.52 -10.50 12.90
N ILE A 98 3.48 -10.33 11.58
CA ILE A 98 2.26 -10.04 10.83
C ILE A 98 2.06 -11.06 9.72
N LYS A 99 0.85 -11.60 9.60
CA LYS A 99 0.49 -12.54 8.53
C LYS A 99 -0.94 -12.36 8.07
N PHE A 100 -1.13 -12.34 6.75
CA PHE A 100 -2.45 -12.44 6.14
C PHE A 100 -2.69 -13.85 5.62
N ILE A 101 -3.90 -14.38 5.86
CA ILE A 101 -4.36 -15.66 5.31
C ILE A 101 -5.12 -15.48 3.99
N ASN A 102 -5.59 -14.26 3.75
CA ASN A 102 -6.19 -13.79 2.50
C ASN A 102 -6.20 -12.26 2.49
N SER A 103 -6.63 -11.64 1.39
CA SER A 103 -6.64 -10.17 1.23
C SER A 103 -7.52 -9.41 2.22
N ASN A 104 -8.40 -10.11 2.94
CA ASN A 104 -9.35 -9.50 3.86
C ASN A 104 -9.09 -9.84 5.32
N THR A 105 -8.26 -10.84 5.64
CA THR A 105 -8.08 -11.36 6.99
C THR A 105 -6.61 -11.50 7.34
N GLY A 106 -6.19 -10.76 8.37
CA GLY A 106 -4.82 -10.75 8.86
C GLY A 106 -4.74 -10.85 10.37
N TYR A 107 -3.60 -11.33 10.84
CA TYR A 107 -3.28 -11.52 12.25
C TYR A 107 -1.92 -10.92 12.55
N ILE A 108 -1.81 -10.31 13.73
CA ILE A 108 -0.54 -9.88 14.31
C ILE A 108 -0.43 -10.54 15.67
N CYS A 109 0.72 -11.11 15.99
CA CYS A 109 0.99 -11.64 17.33
C CYS A 109 2.13 -10.90 17.99
N GLY A 110 2.17 -10.96 19.31
CA GLY A 110 3.08 -10.14 20.10
C GLY A 110 2.86 -10.32 21.59
N GLY A 111 3.23 -9.32 22.37
CA GLY A 111 3.03 -9.30 23.81
C GLY A 111 2.87 -7.91 24.38
N ASP A 112 2.21 -7.82 25.52
CA ASP A 112 2.26 -6.59 26.32
C ASP A 112 3.56 -6.50 27.13
N ARG A 113 3.77 -5.38 27.81
CA ARG A 113 4.98 -5.16 28.63
C ARG A 113 4.98 -5.90 29.96
N LEU A 114 3.89 -6.59 30.30
CA LEU A 114 3.78 -7.43 31.49
C LEU A 114 4.11 -8.88 31.17
N GLY A 115 4.43 -9.20 29.91
CA GLY A 115 4.76 -10.54 29.46
C GLY A 115 3.55 -11.38 29.05
N HIS A 116 2.36 -10.78 28.92
CA HIS A 116 1.19 -11.48 28.40
C HIS A 116 1.23 -11.55 26.88
N GLY A 117 0.84 -12.69 26.32
CA GLY A 117 0.67 -12.83 24.88
C GLY A 117 -0.50 -11.98 24.37
N LEU A 118 -0.30 -11.34 23.23
CA LEU A 118 -1.32 -10.57 22.51
C LEU A 118 -1.48 -11.11 21.09
N PHE A 119 -2.72 -11.17 20.62
CA PHE A 119 -3.00 -11.29 19.19
C PHE A 119 -4.00 -10.23 18.75
N LEU A 120 -3.73 -9.62 17.60
CA LEU A 120 -4.63 -8.71 16.92
C LEU A 120 -5.16 -9.41 15.68
N LYS A 121 -6.45 -9.26 15.42
CA LYS A 121 -7.10 -9.73 14.20
C LYS A 121 -7.66 -8.53 13.46
N THR A 122 -7.38 -8.46 12.17
CA THR A 122 -8.07 -7.55 11.26
C THR A 122 -8.86 -8.36 10.25
N THR A 123 -10.03 -7.82 9.94
CA THR A 123 -10.96 -8.35 8.95
C THR A 123 -11.59 -7.15 8.28
N LYS A 124 -11.65 -7.12 6.95
CA LYS A 124 -12.49 -6.15 6.24
C LYS A 124 -13.95 -6.46 6.54
N TRP A 125 -14.46 -5.93 7.64
CA TRP A 125 -15.88 -5.67 7.81
C TRP A 125 -16.05 -4.18 7.60
N ARG A 126 -16.83 -3.79 6.58
CA ARG A 126 -17.36 -2.43 6.52
C ARG A 126 -17.99 -2.15 7.89
N CYS A 127 -17.46 -1.19 8.63
CA CYS A 127 -18.16 -0.62 9.77
C CYS A 127 -19.46 -0.02 9.21
N LYS A 128 -20.56 -0.77 9.28
CA LYS A 128 -21.88 -0.19 9.28
C LYS A 128 -22.01 0.38 10.68
N LEU A 129 -22.06 1.70 10.79
CA LEU A 129 -22.48 2.38 12.01
C LEU A 129 -23.88 1.86 12.32
N GLU A 130 -24.01 1.00 13.32
CA GLU A 130 -25.25 0.89 14.07
C GLU A 130 -25.01 1.67 15.36
N SER A 131 -25.38 2.95 15.30
CA SER A 131 -25.64 3.76 16.48
C SER A 131 -26.87 3.17 17.18
N ASN A 132 -26.68 2.73 18.43
CA ASN A 132 -27.77 2.66 19.41
C ASN A 132 -27.76 3.96 20.22
#